data_AF-V5SJ67-F1
#
_entry.id   AF-V5SJ67-F1
#
_cell.length_a   1.000
_cell.length_b   1.000
_cell.length_c   1.000
_cell.angle_alpha   90.00
_cell.angle_beta   90.00
_cell.angle_gamma   90.00
#
_symmetry.space_group_name_H-M   'P 1'
#
loop_
_entity.id
_entity.type
_entity.pdbx_description
1 polymer ?
#
loop_
_entity_poly.entity_id
_entity_poly.type
_entity_poly.pdbx_seq_one_letter_code
_entity_poly.pdbx_strand_id
1 'polypeptide(L)'
;MTEAVLKISDGPDKPALQWALVYPGREPVHFRIGDEPVDADIDEMIEHADGWSFDLKGRLSSGPRKGVPFYGTYSVASRSGSLTLSR
;
A
#
# COMPACT_ATOMS: atom_id res chain seq x y z
N MET A 1 -4.33 9.34 20.45
CA MET A 1 -4.97 9.01 19.16
C MET A 1 -4.18 7.86 18.56
N THR A 2 -4.80 6.73 18.27
CA THR A 2 -4.09 5.50 17.88
C THR A 2 -3.95 5.43 16.37
N GLU A 3 -2.75 5.68 15.87
CA GLU A 3 -2.32 5.28 14.53
C GLU A 3 -2.50 3.76 14.42
N ALA A 4 -3.24 3.31 13.41
CA ALA A 4 -3.47 1.89 13.21
C ALA A 4 -2.45 1.36 12.21
N VAL A 5 -1.45 0.62 12.69
CA VAL A 5 -0.43 -0.02 11.86
C VAL A 5 -0.96 -1.35 11.35
N LEU A 6 -0.96 -1.52 10.05
CA LEU A 6 -1.34 -2.73 9.34
C LEU A 6 -0.08 -3.39 8.76
N LYS A 7 0.08 -4.70 8.96
CA LYS A 7 1.23 -5.44 8.42
C LYS A 7 0.83 -6.15 7.12
N ILE A 8 1.58 -5.91 6.06
CA ILE A 8 1.39 -6.56 4.76
C ILE A 8 2.08 -7.92 4.81
N SER A 9 1.29 -8.97 4.58
CA SER A 9 1.77 -10.35 4.49
C SER A 9 2.05 -10.77 3.05
N ASP A 10 1.34 -10.20 2.10
CA ASP A 10 1.54 -10.37 0.66
C ASP A 10 1.00 -9.14 -0.07
N GLY A 11 1.60 -8.74 -1.18
CA GLY A 11 1.24 -7.51 -1.87
C GLY A 11 1.51 -7.55 -3.37
N PRO A 12 1.32 -6.42 -4.07
CA PRO A 12 1.53 -6.30 -5.51
C PRO A 12 3.02 -6.29 -5.89
N ASP A 13 3.34 -6.72 -7.11
CA ASP A 13 4.69 -6.56 -7.65
C ASP A 13 4.95 -5.12 -8.13
N LYS A 14 6.22 -4.77 -8.37
CA LYS A 14 6.64 -3.44 -8.85
C LYS A 14 5.81 -2.92 -10.05
N PRO A 15 5.53 -3.71 -11.09
CA PRO A 15 4.73 -3.24 -12.22
C PRO A 15 3.31 -2.82 -11.81
N ALA A 16 2.67 -3.56 -10.89
CA ALA A 16 1.32 -3.24 -10.44
C ALA A 16 1.28 -1.94 -9.63
N LEU A 17 2.28 -1.69 -8.77
CA LEU A 17 2.43 -0.40 -8.08
C LEU A 17 2.62 0.76 -9.06
N GLN A 18 3.48 0.57 -10.06
CA GLN A 18 3.73 1.58 -11.09
C GLN A 18 2.47 1.86 -11.92
N TRP A 19 1.70 0.83 -12.24
CA TRP A 19 0.44 0.98 -12.98
C TRP A 19 -0.60 1.74 -12.17
N ALA A 20 -0.75 1.43 -10.88
CA ALA A 20 -1.68 2.13 -10.00
C ALA A 20 -1.32 3.62 -9.83
N LEU A 21 -0.03 3.94 -9.78
CA LEU A 21 0.45 5.33 -9.75
C LEU A 21 0.20 6.08 -11.07
N VAL A 22 0.42 5.42 -12.21
CA VAL A 22 0.26 6.02 -13.54
C VAL A 22 -1.21 6.17 -13.94
N TYR A 23 -2.06 5.24 -13.52
CA TYR A 23 -3.49 5.21 -13.83
C TYR A 23 -4.34 5.22 -12.55
N PRO A 24 -4.36 6.35 -11.81
CA PRO A 24 -5.11 6.43 -10.56
C PRO A 24 -6.61 6.17 -10.78
N GLY A 25 -7.18 5.28 -9.96
CA GLY A 25 -8.61 4.90 -10.01
C GLY A 25 -8.98 3.87 -11.08
N ARG A 26 -8.00 3.33 -11.84
CA ARG A 26 -8.26 2.28 -12.85
C ARG A 26 -8.13 0.88 -12.28
N GLU A 27 -7.05 0.62 -11.54
CA GLU A 27 -6.80 -0.65 -10.85
C GLU A 27 -6.25 -0.34 -9.45
N PRO A 28 -7.00 -0.63 -8.38
CA PRO A 28 -6.47 -0.48 -7.03
C PRO A 28 -5.43 -1.57 -6.77
N VAL A 29 -4.47 -1.27 -5.89
CA VAL A 29 -3.49 -2.28 -5.46
C VAL A 29 -4.04 -3.13 -4.33
N HIS A 30 -3.82 -4.43 -4.44
CA HIS A 30 -4.30 -5.42 -3.49
C HIS A 30 -3.20 -5.76 -2.49
N PHE A 31 -3.43 -5.45 -1.21
CA PHE A 31 -2.57 -5.85 -0.10
C PHE A 31 -3.28 -6.90 0.75
N ARG A 32 -2.60 -7.99 1.09
CA ARG A 32 -3.05 -8.94 2.09
C ARG A 32 -2.51 -8.53 3.45
N ILE A 33 -3.41 -8.26 4.39
CA ILE A 33 -3.07 -7.80 5.74
C ILE A 33 -3.61 -8.83 6.73
N GLY A 34 -2.74 -9.75 7.17
CA GLY A 34 -3.18 -10.94 7.89
C GLY A 34 -4.05 -11.82 6.99
N ASP A 35 -5.28 -12.11 7.42
CA ASP A 35 -6.28 -12.87 6.65
C ASP A 35 -7.19 -11.98 5.78
N GLU A 36 -7.10 -10.66 5.91
CA GLU A 36 -7.99 -9.74 5.21
C GLU A 36 -7.30 -9.09 3.98
N PRO A 37 -7.83 -9.27 2.76
CA PRO A 37 -7.41 -8.49 1.61
C PRO A 37 -7.97 -7.07 1.71
N VAL A 38 -7.12 -6.08 1.44
CA VAL A 38 -7.52 -4.68 1.35
C VAL A 38 -7.04 -4.09 0.03
N ASP A 39 -7.88 -3.23 -0.53
CA ASP A 39 -7.57 -2.49 -1.75
C ASP A 39 -7.17 -1.08 -1.37
N ALA A 40 -6.15 -0.55 -2.05
CA ALA A 40 -5.63 0.78 -1.83
C ALA A 40 -5.37 1.50 -3.16
N ASP A 41 -5.59 2.80 -3.17
CA ASP A 41 -5.15 3.68 -4.24
C ASP A 41 -3.80 4.29 -3.83
N ILE A 42 -2.81 4.24 -4.72
CA ILE A 42 -1.48 4.83 -4.50
C ILE A 42 -1.48 6.25 -5.04
N ASP A 43 -1.26 7.22 -4.15
CA ASP A 43 -1.12 8.64 -4.50
C ASP A 43 0.37 9.01 -4.70
N GLU A 44 1.27 8.40 -3.93
CA GLU A 44 2.73 8.67 -3.97
C GLU A 44 3.51 7.37 -3.78
N MET A 45 4.59 7.20 -4.55
CA MET A 45 5.54 6.09 -4.42
C MET A 45 6.97 6.63 -4.51
N ILE A 46 7.77 6.39 -3.47
CA ILE A 46 9.19 6.75 -3.43
C ILE A 46 10.02 5.47 -3.36
N GLU A 47 10.81 5.21 -4.40
CA GLU A 47 11.76 4.08 -4.42
C GLU A 47 12.98 4.39 -3.54
N HIS A 48 13.34 3.44 -2.68
CA HIS A 48 14.53 3.51 -1.84
C HIS A 48 15.79 3.10 -2.62
N ALA A 49 16.96 3.40 -2.05
CA ALA A 49 18.25 3.17 -2.69
C ALA A 49 18.57 1.69 -2.98
N ASP A 50 17.91 0.75 -2.29
CA ASP A 50 18.02 -0.69 -2.55
C ASP A 50 17.29 -1.13 -3.82
N GLY A 51 16.37 -0.33 -4.34
CA GLY A 51 15.60 -0.61 -5.58
C GLY A 51 14.45 -1.61 -5.41
N TRP A 52 14.24 -2.13 -4.20
CA TRP A 52 13.21 -3.10 -3.87
C TRP A 52 12.23 -2.61 -2.80
N SER A 53 12.59 -1.57 -2.06
CA SER A 53 11.78 -0.97 -1.01
C SER A 53 11.19 0.34 -1.49
N PHE A 54 9.94 0.58 -1.10
CA PHE A 54 9.15 1.72 -1.55
C PHE A 54 8.39 2.31 -0.38
N ASP A 55 8.47 3.63 -0.21
CA ASP A 55 7.50 4.33 0.61
C ASP A 55 6.26 4.62 -0.22
N LEU A 56 5.12 4.19 0.29
CA LEU A 56 3.81 4.35 -0.32
C LEU A 56 2.99 5.31 0.52
N LYS A 57 2.32 6.24 -0.15
CA LYS A 57 1.23 7.02 0.42
C LYS A 57 0.02 6.91 -0.47
N GLY A 58 -1.14 6.93 0.16
CA GLY A 58 -2.37 6.75 -0.59
C GLY A 58 -3.59 6.75 0.32
N ARG A 59 -4.67 6.17 -0.19
CA ARG A 59 -5.91 5.96 0.57
C ARG A 59 -6.41 4.54 0.38
N LEU A 60 -7.01 3.97 1.42
CA LEU A 60 -7.68 2.69 1.29
C LEU A 60 -8.94 2.85 0.44
N SER A 61 -9.10 2.04 -0.60
CA SER A 61 -10.25 2.08 -1.50
C SER A 61 -11.32 1.03 -1.14
N SER A 62 -10.99 0.09 -0.25
CA SER A 62 -11.85 -1.00 0.19
C SER A 62 -11.67 -1.36 1.67
N GLY A 63 -12.51 -2.27 2.17
CA GLY A 63 -12.52 -2.74 3.55
C GLY A 63 -13.14 -1.76 4.56
N PRO A 64 -13.06 -2.07 5.86
CA PRO A 64 -13.72 -1.29 6.94
C PRO A 64 -13.11 0.11 7.14
N ARG A 65 -11.98 0.39 6.48
CA ARG A 65 -11.23 1.65 6.60
C ARG A 65 -11.15 2.38 5.26
N LYS A 66 -12.09 2.13 4.36
CA LYS A 66 -12.21 2.84 3.08
C LYS A 66 -12.23 4.36 3.28
N GLY A 67 -11.46 5.07 2.45
CA GLY A 67 -11.29 6.51 2.47
C GLY A 67 -10.22 7.02 3.44
N VAL A 68 -9.68 6.16 4.31
CA VAL A 68 -8.65 6.54 5.27
C VAL A 68 -7.29 6.66 4.56
N PRO A 69 -6.57 7.79 4.72
CA PRO A 69 -5.23 7.93 4.19
C PRO A 69 -4.24 7.04 4.95
N PHE A 70 -3.24 6.58 4.22
CA PHE A 70 -2.16 5.77 4.76
C PHE A 70 -0.80 6.26 4.27
N TYR A 71 0.21 5.97 5.06
CA TYR A 71 1.62 6.05 4.67
C TYR A 71 2.32 4.81 5.19
N GLY A 72 3.30 4.30 4.47
CA GLY A 72 3.99 3.10 4.90
C GLY A 72 5.12 2.70 3.97
N THR A 73 5.84 1.66 4.37
CA THR A 73 6.96 1.13 3.60
C THR A 73 6.62 -0.29 3.15
N TYR A 74 6.87 -0.59 1.89
CA TYR A 74 6.60 -1.87 1.26
C TYR A 74 7.82 -2.34 0.47
N SER A 75 8.20 -3.61 0.65
CA SER A 75 9.26 -4.24 -0.14
C SER A 75 8.66 -5.21 -1.15
N VAL A 76 8.91 -4.98 -2.44
CA VAL A 76 8.49 -5.90 -3.51
C VAL A 76 9.32 -7.18 -3.50
N ALA A 77 10.54 -7.17 -2.94
CA ALA A 77 11.40 -8.34 -2.85
C ALA A 77 10.82 -9.41 -1.90
N SER A 78 10.27 -8.98 -0.76
CA SER A 78 9.63 -9.85 0.22
C SER A 78 8.09 -9.83 0.15
N ARG A 79 7.52 -9.03 -0.76
CA ARG A 79 6.08 -8.75 -0.89
C ARG A 79 5.42 -8.39 0.45
N SER A 80 6.16 -7.69 1.31
CA SER A 80 5.75 -7.42 2.70
C SER A 80 6.16 -6.03 3.14
N GLY A 81 5.56 -5.56 4.22
CA GLY A 81 5.74 -4.18 4.68
C GLY A 81 4.75 -3.78 5.76
N SER A 82 4.59 -2.48 5.98
CA SER A 82 3.62 -1.93 6.92
C SER A 82 2.97 -0.67 6.38
N LEU A 83 1.66 -0.56 6.56
CA LEU A 83 0.86 0.62 6.27
C LEU A 83 0.37 1.22 7.58
N THR A 84 0.67 2.49 7.82
CA THR A 84 0.19 3.26 8.96
C THR A 84 -0.97 4.12 8.50
N LEU A 85 -2.13 3.95 9.13
CA LEU A 85 -3.29 4.76 8.82
C LEU A 85 -3.26 6.05 9.63
N SER A 86 -3.42 7.16 8.91
CA SER A 86 -3.59 8.50 9.48
C SER A 86 -5.10 8.80 9.50
N ARG A 87 -5.65 9.20 10.65
CA ARG A 87 -7.09 9.42 10.84
C ARG A 87 -7.43 10.90 10.79
#